data_AF-A0A1U9LJH0-F1
#
_entry.id   AF-A0A1U9LJH0-F1
#
_cell.length_a   1.000
_cell.length_b   1.000
_cell.length_c   1.000
_cell.angle_alpha   90.00
_cell.angle_beta   90.00
_cell.angle_gamma   90.00
#
_symmetry.space_group_name_H-M   'P 1'
#
loop_
_entity.id
_entity.type
_entity.pdbx_description
1 polymer ?
#
loop_
_entity_poly.entity_id
_entity_poly.type
_entity_poly.pdbx_seq_one_letter_code
_entity_poly.pdbx_strand_id
1 'polypeptide(L)'
;MTMTAAAPKTAHVIAHHANRERLPMWVVYRPTTSDFNGVWCARMHLSLPSPELTNFLIQGATLESVREQLPPGLTSIGRQLNDDPVIEEVWL
;
A
#
# COMPACT_ATOMS: atom_id res chain seq x y z
N MET A 1 -37.74 -24.37 -6.92
CA MET A 1 -36.40 -24.90 -7.28
C MET A 1 -35.69 -23.79 -8.03
N THR A 2 -34.93 -22.96 -7.32
CA THR A 2 -34.31 -21.75 -7.88
C THR A 2 -32.90 -22.14 -8.33
N MET A 3 -32.64 -22.11 -9.64
CA MET A 3 -31.32 -22.40 -10.19
C MET A 3 -30.39 -21.21 -9.93
N THR A 4 -29.36 -21.44 -9.13
CA THR A 4 -28.26 -20.49 -8.90
C THR A 4 -27.44 -20.35 -10.19
N ALA A 5 -27.46 -19.17 -10.79
CA ALA A 5 -26.64 -18.86 -11.96
C ALA A 5 -25.15 -18.83 -11.56
N ALA A 6 -24.34 -19.68 -12.21
CA ALA A 6 -22.89 -19.66 -12.06
C ALA A 6 -22.33 -18.37 -12.68
N ALA A 7 -21.59 -17.59 -11.88
CA ALA A 7 -20.89 -16.41 -12.38
C ALA A 7 -19.91 -16.80 -13.53
N PRO A 8 -19.79 -15.97 -14.58
CA PRO A 8 -19.02 -16.32 -15.76
C PRO A 8 -17.52 -16.41 -15.48
N LYS A 9 -16.90 -17.54 -15.86
CA LYS A 9 -15.46 -17.84 -15.71
C LYS A 9 -14.50 -16.74 -16.23
N THR A 10 -14.96 -15.90 -17.16
CA THR A 10 -14.22 -14.78 -17.74
C THR A 10 -13.88 -13.68 -16.73
N ALA A 11 -14.77 -13.40 -15.76
CA ALA A 11 -14.51 -12.38 -14.74
C ALA A 11 -13.33 -12.75 -13.83
N HIS A 12 -13.14 -14.06 -13.59
CA HIS A 12 -12.06 -14.59 -12.77
C HIS A 12 -10.68 -14.42 -13.43
N VAL A 13 -10.62 -14.60 -14.76
CA VAL A 13 -9.37 -14.43 -15.54
C VAL A 13 -8.97 -12.95 -15.61
N ILE A 14 -9.93 -12.06 -15.85
CA ILE A 14 -9.68 -10.60 -15.89
C ILE A 14 -9.22 -10.10 -14.51
N ALA A 15 -9.88 -10.51 -13.43
CA ALA A 15 -9.47 -10.16 -12.07
C ALA A 15 -8.07 -10.71 -11.72
N HIS A 16 -7.73 -11.93 -12.18
CA HIS A 16 -6.41 -12.51 -11.97
C HIS A 16 -5.30 -11.73 -12.69
N HIS A 17 -5.53 -11.29 -13.94
CA HIS A 17 -4.57 -10.43 -14.65
C HIS A 17 -4.47 -9.04 -14.01
N ALA A 18 -5.60 -8.42 -13.68
CA ALA A 18 -5.65 -7.12 -13.04
C ALA A 18 -4.96 -7.08 -11.66
N ASN A 19 -4.87 -8.22 -10.96
CA ASN A 19 -4.15 -8.34 -9.68
C ASN A 19 -2.66 -8.67 -9.85
N ARG A 20 -2.23 -9.34 -10.94
CA ARG A 20 -0.80 -9.60 -11.20
C ARG A 20 -0.01 -8.34 -11.51
N GLU A 21 -0.68 -7.31 -12.02
CA GLU A 21 -0.05 -6.04 -12.34
C GLU A 21 0.03 -5.10 -11.14
N ARG A 22 -0.70 -5.37 -10.04
CA ARG A 22 -0.66 -4.48 -8.86
C ARG A 22 0.63 -4.69 -8.08
N LEU A 23 1.55 -3.76 -8.20
CA LEU A 23 2.75 -3.73 -7.37
C LEU A 23 2.43 -3.01 -6.05
N PRO A 24 2.43 -3.70 -4.90
CA PRO A 24 2.22 -3.06 -3.62
C PRO A 24 3.42 -2.18 -3.27
N MET A 25 3.14 -0.96 -2.85
CA MET A 25 4.12 0.03 -2.45
C MET A 25 3.79 0.52 -1.06
N TRP A 26 4.74 0.44 -0.14
CA TRP A 26 4.57 0.97 1.21
C TRP A 26 5.20 2.34 1.29
N VAL A 27 4.40 3.34 1.66
CA VAL A 27 4.86 4.72 1.82
C VAL A 27 4.84 5.05 3.31
N VAL A 28 6.00 5.43 3.85
CA VAL A 28 6.17 5.83 5.24
C VAL A 28 6.06 7.35 5.33
N TYR A 29 5.23 7.83 6.25
CA TYR A 29 4.99 9.24 6.49
C TYR A 29 5.54 9.66 7.84
N ARG A 30 6.03 10.90 7.90
CA ARG A 30 6.46 11.58 9.12
C ARG A 30 5.27 11.80 10.07
N PRO A 31 5.52 11.93 11.38
CA PRO A 31 4.49 12.20 12.39
C PRO A 31 3.95 13.65 12.35
N THR A 32 3.92 14.26 11.17
CA THR A 32 3.45 15.62 10.89
C THR A 32 2.26 15.62 9.93
N THR A 33 1.78 14.46 9.50
CA THR A 33 0.58 14.35 8.66
C THR A 33 -0.67 14.73 9.47
N SER A 34 -1.63 15.40 8.83
CA SER A 34 -2.88 15.81 9.49
C SER A 34 -3.68 14.63 10.03
N ASP A 35 -3.66 13.51 9.31
CA ASP A 35 -4.49 12.34 9.58
C ASP A 35 -3.91 11.48 10.72
N PHE A 36 -2.60 11.56 10.95
CA PHE A 36 -1.86 10.76 11.93
C PHE A 36 -0.82 11.61 12.69
N ASN A 37 -1.29 12.72 13.26
CA ASN A 37 -0.42 13.66 13.96
C ASN A 37 0.27 13.00 15.18
N GLY A 38 1.59 13.15 15.28
CA GLY A 38 2.39 12.63 16.39
C GLY A 38 2.77 11.15 16.29
N VAL A 39 2.41 10.45 15.21
CA VAL A 39 2.68 9.00 15.04
C VAL A 39 3.28 8.73 13.67
N TRP A 40 4.29 7.87 13.59
CA TRP A 40 4.81 7.40 12.30
C TRP A 40 3.82 6.41 11.69
N CYS A 41 3.55 6.53 10.39
CA CYS A 41 2.66 5.59 9.72
C CYS A 41 3.22 5.12 8.38
N ALA A 42 3.00 3.85 8.05
CA ALA A 42 3.18 3.33 6.71
C ALA A 42 1.83 2.91 6.14
N ARG A 43 1.55 3.33 4.90
CA ARG A 43 0.32 2.96 4.19
C ARG A 43 0.67 2.23 2.91
N MET A 44 -0.06 1.16 2.62
CA MET A 44 0.11 0.44 1.37
C MET A 44 -0.71 1.11 0.26
N HIS A 45 -0.06 1.32 -0.87
CA HIS A 45 -0.61 1.79 -2.14
C HIS A 45 -0.50 0.66 -3.16
N LEU A 46 -1.45 0.59 -4.08
CA LEU A 46 -1.35 -0.27 -5.26
C LEU A 46 -1.05 0.64 -6.44
N SER A 47 0.13 0.52 -7.05
CA SER A 47 0.61 1.50 -8.04
C SER A 47 -0.01 1.36 -9.43
N LEU A 48 -0.61 0.20 -9.75
CA LEU A 48 -1.17 -0.10 -11.07
C LEU A 48 -2.63 -0.58 -10.97
N PRO A 49 -3.48 -0.24 -11.96
CA PRO A 49 -3.19 0.62 -13.13
C PRO A 49 -3.12 2.12 -12.79
N SER A 50 -3.57 2.49 -11.59
CA SER A 50 -3.46 3.84 -11.01
C SER A 50 -3.17 3.71 -9.52
N PRO A 51 -2.46 4.67 -8.90
CA PRO A 51 -2.22 4.66 -7.46
C PRO A 51 -3.54 4.64 -6.69
N GLU A 52 -3.82 3.51 -6.03
CA GLU A 52 -4.97 3.36 -5.14
C GLU A 52 -4.49 3.22 -3.70
N LEU A 53 -4.96 4.11 -2.84
CA LEU A 53 -4.79 4.01 -1.39
C LEU A 53 -5.56 2.79 -0.88
N THR A 54 -4.87 1.93 -0.14
CA THR A 54 -5.54 0.84 0.55
C THR A 54 -5.87 1.22 2.00
N ASN A 55 -6.59 0.32 2.69
CA ASN A 55 -6.87 0.44 4.12
C ASN A 55 -5.78 -0.23 4.99
N PHE A 56 -4.70 -0.75 4.39
CA PHE A 56 -3.59 -1.32 5.14
C PHE A 56 -2.70 -0.20 5.66
N LEU A 57 -2.69 -0.08 6.98
CA LEU A 57 -1.98 0.94 7.72
C LEU A 57 -1.18 0.29 8.85
N ILE A 58 0.09 0.66 8.95
CA ILE A 58 0.97 0.32 10.06
C ILE A 58 1.27 1.61 10.80
N GLN A 59 1.27 1.58 12.12
CA GLN A 59 1.58 2.73 12.96
C GLN A 59 2.66 2.36 13.98
N GLY A 60 3.50 3.34 14.33
CA GLY A 60 4.57 3.17 15.31
C GLY A 60 4.95 4.48 15.98
N ALA A 61 5.48 4.39 17.19
CA ALA A 61 5.98 5.56 17.92
C ALA A 61 7.28 6.10 17.31
N THR A 62 8.03 5.26 16.61
CA THR A 62 9.29 5.58 15.94
C THR A 62 9.29 5.06 14.50
N LEU A 63 10.17 5.59 13.66
CA LEU A 63 10.38 5.11 12.30
C LEU A 63 10.83 3.64 12.30
N GLU A 64 11.73 3.27 13.22
CA GLU A 64 12.22 1.91 13.39
C GLU A 64 11.08 0.93 13.70
N SER A 65 10.17 1.29 14.60
CA SER A 65 8.99 0.47 14.94
C SER A 65 8.07 0.23 13.74
N VAL A 66 7.97 1.18 12.82
CA VAL A 66 7.23 0.99 11.56
C VAL A 66 7.98 0.05 10.62
N ARG A 67 9.31 0.22 10.46
CA ARG A 67 10.14 -0.63 9.60
C ARG A 67 10.13 -2.10 10.02
N GLU A 68 10.15 -2.38 11.32
CA GLU A 68 10.09 -3.75 11.87
C GLU A 68 8.76 -4.48 11.55
N GLN A 69 7.69 -3.73 11.28
CA GLN A 69 6.38 -4.26 10.95
C GLN A 69 6.12 -4.37 9.44
N LEU A 70 6.99 -3.80 8.61
CA LEU A 70 6.86 -3.91 7.16
C LEU A 70 7.00 -5.37 6.71
N PRO A 71 6.32 -5.78 5.63
CA PRO A 71 6.50 -7.10 5.05
C PRO A 71 7.99 -7.41 4.80
N PRO A 72 8.44 -8.65 5.10
CA PRO A 72 9.82 -9.04 4.84
C PRO A 72 10.11 -9.07 3.34
N GLY A 73 11.35 -8.78 2.97
CA GLY A 73 11.82 -8.81 1.57
C GLY A 73 11.62 -7.51 0.79
N LEU A 74 11.02 -6.49 1.41
CA LEU A 74 10.93 -5.15 0.82
C LEU A 74 12.28 -4.43 0.86
N THR A 75 12.53 -3.58 -0.14
CA THR A 75 13.70 -2.70 -0.21
C THR A 75 13.26 -1.25 -0.14
N SER A 76 13.89 -0.46 0.74
CA SER A 76 13.71 0.99 0.75
C SER A 76 14.37 1.59 -0.48
N ILE A 77 13.58 2.27 -1.31
CA ILE A 77 14.07 2.98 -2.50
C ILE A 77 14.28 4.48 -2.23
N GLY A 78 14.01 4.92 -1.00
CA GLY A 78 14.04 6.33 -0.60
C GLY A 78 12.95 7.18 -1.23
N ARG A 79 12.84 8.43 -0.78
CA ARG A 79 11.95 9.43 -1.38
C ARG A 79 12.56 10.03 -2.64
N GLN A 80 11.70 10.43 -3.57
CA GLN A 80 12.04 11.25 -4.72
C GLN A 80 11.94 12.74 -4.39
N LEU A 81 12.55 13.59 -5.22
CA LEU A 81 12.56 15.04 -5.01
C LEU A 81 11.14 15.64 -5.05
N ASN A 82 10.26 15.06 -5.88
CA ASN A 82 8.91 15.56 -6.11
C ASN A 82 7.86 14.92 -5.19
N ASP A 83 8.27 14.06 -4.26
CA ASP A 83 7.36 13.49 -3.27
C ASP A 83 6.87 14.58 -2.30
N ASP A 84 5.68 14.39 -1.75
CA ASP A 84 5.17 15.25 -0.69
C ASP A 84 6.20 15.31 0.46
N PRO A 85 6.55 16.51 0.98
CA PRO A 85 7.50 16.65 2.08
C PRO A 85 7.22 15.78 3.31
N VAL A 86 5.96 15.39 3.54
CA VAL A 86 5.58 14.51 4.66
C VAL A 86 6.00 13.04 4.45
N ILE A 87 6.35 12.65 3.22
CA ILE A 87 6.86 11.31 2.90
C ILE A 87 8.32 11.21 3.35
N GLU A 88 8.60 10.15 4.11
CA GLU A 88 9.94 9.80 4.55
C GLU A 88 10.58 8.73 3.67
N GLU A 89 9.87 7.63 3.45
CA GLU A 89 10.40 6.47 2.74
C GLU A 89 9.36 5.83 1.84
N VAL A 90 9.85 5.15 0.81
CA VAL A 90 9.06 4.30 -0.07
C VAL A 90 9.72 2.92 -0.14
N TRP A 91 8.92 1.87 -0.02
CA TRP A 91 9.35 0.47 0.03
C TRP A 91 8.59 -0.37 -0.99
N LEU A 92 9.30 -1.24 -1.71
CA LEU A 92 8.80 -2.14 -2.76
C LEU A 92 9.36 -3.56 -2.61
#